data_AF-A0A089HZU0-F1
#
_entry.id   AF-A0A089HZU0-F1
#
_cell.length_a   1.000
_cell.length_b   1.000
_cell.length_c   1.000
_cell.angle_alpha   90.00
_cell.angle_beta   90.00
_cell.angle_gamma   90.00
#
_symmetry.space_group_name_H-M   'P 1'
#
loop_
_entity.id
_entity.type
_entity.pdbx_description
1 polymer ?
#
loop_
_entity_poly.entity_id
_entity_poly.type
_entity_poly.pdbx_seq_one_letter_code
_entity_poly.pdbx_strand_id
1 'polypeptide(L)' 'MTTLNGAGFLDRMNDMGTVDIGKNTDLVLLDANPIESVQNLYGINAVIRAGAYHDNQKLSSMKERLGAK' A
#
# COMPACT_ATOMS: atom_id res chain seq x y z
N MET A 1 7.68 9.56 7.37
CA MET A 1 6.52 9.04 8.11
C MET A 1 5.58 8.44 7.08
N THR A 2 5.42 7.11 7.05
CA THR A 2 4.76 6.41 5.92
C THR A 2 3.81 5.30 6.35
N THR A 3 4.09 4.57 7.44
CA THR A 3 3.24 3.47 7.94
C THR A 3 3.03 3.57 9.47
N LEU A 4 3.85 2.89 10.29
CA LEU A 4 3.72 2.79 11.75
C LEU A 4 3.52 4.14 12.45
N ASN A 5 4.35 5.12 12.12
CA ASN A 5 4.29 6.43 12.75
C ASN A 5 2.98 7.18 12.44
N GLY A 6 2.40 6.99 11.25
CA GLY A 6 1.09 7.54 10.91
C GLY A 6 -0.04 6.85 11.68
N ALA A 7 0.05 5.53 11.84
CA ALA A 7 -0.88 4.77 12.67
C ALA A 7 -0.83 5.19 14.15
N GLY A 8 0.37 5.45 14.68
CA GLY A 8 0.57 5.95 16.04
C GLY A 8 -0.03 7.34 16.25
N PHE A 9 0.15 8.26 15.30
CA PHE A 9 -0.46 9.58 15.36
C PHE A 9 -2.00 9.54 15.39
N LEU A 10 -2.60 8.56 14.70
CA LEU A 10 -4.05 8.37 14.62
C LEU A 10 -4.64 7.48 15.73
N ASP A 11 -3.82 6.98 16.66
CA ASP A 11 -4.22 5.97 17.66
C ASP A 11 -4.84 4.70 17.04
N ARG A 12 -4.26 4.24 15.91
CA ARG A 12 -4.74 3.07 15.15
C ARG A 12 -3.71 1.96 15.01
N MET A 13 -2.71 1.91 15.88
CA MET A 13 -1.66 0.89 15.81
C MET A 13 -2.19 -0.54 15.99
N ASN A 14 -3.34 -0.73 16.64
CA ASN A 14 -4.00 -2.03 16.74
C ASN A 14 -4.61 -2.49 15.41
N ASP A 15 -4.91 -1.57 14.50
CA ASP A 15 -5.59 -1.88 13.23
C ASP A 15 -4.65 -1.82 12.02
N MET A 16 -3.60 -1.00 12.05
CA MET A 16 -2.76 -0.69 10.87
C MET A 16 -1.32 -0.30 11.21
N GLY A 17 -0.51 -0.07 10.17
CA GLY A 17 0.85 0.48 10.27
C GLY A 17 1.97 -0.55 10.25
N THR A 18 1.66 -1.84 10.47
CA THR A 18 2.58 -2.98 10.33
C THR A 18 1.84 -4.16 9.70
N VAL A 19 2.59 -5.18 9.29
CA VAL A 19 2.04 -6.44 8.77
C VAL A 19 2.02 -7.46 9.92
N ASP A 20 0.87 -7.58 10.57
CA ASP A 20 0.66 -8.50 11.71
C ASP A 20 -0.73 -9.12 11.64
N ILE A 21 -0.90 -10.28 12.30
CA ILE A 21 -2.20 -10.96 12.42
C ILE A 21 -3.20 -10.06 13.17
N GLY A 22 -4.44 -10.02 12.70
CA GLY A 22 -5.53 -9.24 13.31
C GLY A 22 -5.63 -7.79 12.82
N LYS A 23 -4.66 -7.32 12.03
CA LYS A 23 -4.71 -5.97 11.41
C LYS A 23 -5.46 -5.98 10.09
N ASN A 24 -5.86 -4.79 9.65
CA ASN A 24 -6.46 -4.57 8.34
C ASN A 24 -5.54 -5.10 7.24
N THR A 25 -6.11 -5.84 6.30
CA THR A 25 -5.38 -6.38 5.15
C THR A 25 -5.16 -5.29 4.09
N ASP A 26 -4.32 -4.33 4.44
CA ASP A 26 -3.91 -3.19 3.62
C ASP A 26 -2.41 -3.29 3.33
N LEU A 27 -2.05 -3.73 2.12
CA LEU A 27 -0.67 -4.02 1.72
C LEU A 27 -0.37 -3.43 0.34
N VAL A 28 0.90 -3.13 0.10
CA VAL A 28 1.43 -2.74 -1.22
C VAL A 28 2.56 -3.70 -1.56
N LEU A 29 2.49 -4.32 -2.74
CA LEU A 29 3.56 -5.16 -3.28
C LEU A 29 4.41 -4.31 -4.23
N LEU A 30 5.73 -4.34 -4.03
CA LEU A 30 6.69 -3.56 -4.81
C LEU A 30 7.47 -4.46 -5.77
N ASP A 31 7.77 -3.94 -6.96
CA ASP A 31 8.58 -4.63 -7.97
C ASP A 31 10.08 -4.66 -7.62
N ALA A 32 10.52 -3.80 -6.71
CA ALA A 32 11.92 -3.65 -6.34
C ALA A 32 12.11 -3.36 -4.84
N ASN A 33 13.32 -3.63 -4.34
CA ASN A 33 13.67 -3.50 -2.93
C ASN A 33 13.73 -2.02 -2.49
N PRO A 34 12.85 -1.55 -1.58
CA PRO A 34 12.86 -0.15 -1.13
C PRO A 34 14.05 0.20 -0.21
N ILE A 35 14.78 -0.79 0.30
CA ILE A 35 15.99 -0.55 1.12
C ILE A 35 17.15 -0.09 0.22
N GLU A 36 17.23 -0.58 -1.02
CA GLU A 36 18.26 -0.18 -1.98
C GLU A 36 18.04 1.26 -2.49
N SER A 37 16.78 1.67 -2.65
CA SER A 37 16.43 3.01 -3.10
C SER A 37 15.00 3.38 -2.71
N VAL A 38 14.81 4.59 -2.18
CA VAL A 38 13.48 5.13 -1.88
C VAL A 38 12.61 5.29 -3.13
N GLN A 39 13.22 5.44 -4.31
CA GLN A 39 12.51 5.51 -5.59
C GLN A 39 11.78 4.19 -5.90
N ASN A 40 12.22 3.06 -5.35
CA ASN A 40 11.56 1.77 -5.54
C ASN A 40 10.18 1.71 -4.87
N LEU A 41 9.84 2.65 -3.98
CA LEU A 41 8.48 2.79 -3.44
C LEU A 41 7.43 3.14 -4.53
N TYR A 42 7.85 3.70 -5.66
CA TYR A 42 6.94 4.02 -6.77
C TYR A 42 6.67 2.82 -7.70
N GLY A 43 7.50 1.78 -7.63
CA GLY A 43 7.33 0.55 -8.42
C GLY A 43 6.28 -0.36 -7.79
N ILE A 44 5.01 0.02 -7.88
CA ILE A 44 3.90 -0.74 -7.29
C ILE A 44 3.42 -1.82 -8.27
N ASN A 45 3.60 -3.07 -7.87
CA ASN A 45 3.10 -4.24 -8.60
C ASN A 45 1.60 -4.47 -8.36
N ALA A 46 1.19 -4.37 -7.10
CA ALA A 46 -0.18 -4.61 -6.68
C ALA A 46 -0.51 -3.91 -5.36
N VAL A 47 -1.79 -3.71 -5.11
CA VAL A 47 -2.34 -3.21 -3.85
C VAL A 47 -3.37 -4.21 -3.35
N ILE A 48 -3.26 -4.58 -2.08
CA ILE A 48 -4.31 -5.31 -1.36
C ILE A 48 -4.99 -4.31 -0.45
N ARG A 49 -6.30 -4.11 -0.62
CA ARG A 49 -7.08 -3.16 0.17
C ARG A 49 -8.28 -3.87 0.78
N ALA A 50 -8.40 -3.85 2.10
CA ALA A 50 -9.44 -4.57 2.82
C ALA A 50 -9.59 -6.04 2.34
N GLY A 51 -8.46 -6.69 2.05
CA GLY A 51 -8.41 -8.08 1.57
C GLY A 51 -8.65 -8.27 0.06
N ALA A 52 -9.04 -7.24 -0.68
CA ALA A 52 -9.20 -7.33 -2.13
C ALA A 52 -7.87 -7.10 -2.86
N TYR A 53 -7.47 -8.04 -3.72
CA TYR A 53 -6.28 -7.93 -4.56
C TYR A 53 -6.54 -7.08 -5.82
N HIS A 54 -5.66 -6.13 -6.07
CA HIS A 54 -5.66 -5.26 -7.25
C HIS A 54 -4.27 -5.25 -7.88
N ASP A 55 -4.11 -5.92 -9.01
CA ASP A 55 -2.89 -5.86 -9.81
C ASP A 55 -2.72 -4.50 -10.51
N ASN A 56 -1.52 -4.27 -11.06
CA ASN A 56 -1.17 -3.05 -11.77
C ASN A 56 -2.12 -2.72 -12.93
N GLN A 57 -2.59 -3.73 -13.68
CA GLN A 57 -3.51 -3.51 -14.81
C GLN A 57 -4.85 -2.94 -14.31
N LYS A 58 -5.43 -3.57 -13.29
CA LYS A 58 -6.68 -3.14 -12.66
C LYS A 58 -6.54 -1.75 -12.04
N LEU A 59 -5.41 -1.47 -11.39
CA LEU A 59 -5.10 -0.15 -10.84
C LEU A 59 -4.99 0.92 -11.94
N SER A 60 -4.35 0.60 -13.06
CA SER A 60 -4.24 1.50 -14.22
C SER A 60 -5.61 1.80 -14.82
N SER A 61 -6.45 0.79 -15.05
CA SER A 61 -7.81 0.99 -15.53
C SER A 61 -8.67 1.82 -14.56
N MET A 62 -8.48 1.68 -13.24
CA MET A 62 -9.17 2.52 -12.26
C MET A 62 -8.75 3.99 -12.38
N LYS A 63 -7.45 4.27 -12.54
CA LYS A 63 -6.93 5.64 -12.71
C LYS A 63 -7.45 6.30 -13.98
N GLU A 64 -7.42 5.57 -15.10
CA GLU A 64 -7.95 6.05 -16.39
C GLU A 64 -9.43 6.43 -16.30
N ARG A 65 -10.24 5.58 -15.66
CA ARG A 65 -11.68 5.85 -15.45
C ARG A 65 -11.95 7.09 -14.61
N LEU A 66 -11.05 7.41 -13.68
CA LEU A 66 -11.17 8.57 -12.79
C LEU A 66 -10.57 9.85 -13.39
N GLY A 67 -9.97 9.78 -14.58
CA GLY A 67 -9.25 10.91 -15.19
C GLY A 67 -7.99 11.32 -14.42
N ALA A 68 -7.52 10.47 -13.50
CA ALA A 68 -6.27 10.68 -12.78
C ALA A 68 -5.13 10.20 -13.69
N LYS A 69 -4.36 11.15 -14.24
CA LYS A 69 -3.09 10.87 -14.92
C LYS A 69 -1.97 10.74 -13.91
#